data_AF-A0A1I1BSI4-F1
#
_entry.id   AF-A0A1I1BSI4-F1
#
_cell.length_a   1.000
_cell.length_b   1.000
_cell.length_c   1.000
_cell.angle_alpha   90.00
_cell.angle_beta   90.00
_cell.angle_gamma   90.00
#
_symmetry.space_group_name_H-M   'P 1'
#
loop_
_entity.id
_entity.type
_entity.pdbx_description
1 polymer ?
#
loop_
_entity_poly.entity_id
_entity_poly.type
_entity_poly.pdbx_seq_one_letter_code
_entity_poly.pdbx_strand_id
1 'polypeptide(L)'
;MNTTTNTTAPVTVADRARSVRAGLFLGRGDTSTPIGLLSTYPDTPPPDPATVATLPIGRQLLTATTERDYRAAFVAFAAAWRAGGFGDSHCDHTDPLPDPGTCPPPYGDNTDHWARTAYTFDDGQVLYYRPHPDRRRGGQWHTITLTDSGASAVELTPASRRYGESYRDTAGLDLANLAAWIMGTLTGAAMAGVRYAAAVNPARAEIKLYLYGLDDTPGDGDDRATRVRAALDHVTTVTAHHNWTNPHDDCDHRFRLLPHIVSEHDGPDLRTHGRGPGTVTVVTDPAPFWT
;
A
#
# COMPACT_ATOMS: atom_id res chain seq x y z
N MET A 1 23.59 -42.09 34.86
CA MET A 1 23.31 -41.18 33.73
C MET A 1 21.91 -41.47 33.25
N ASN A 2 20.92 -40.68 33.66
CA ASN A 2 19.56 -40.76 33.12
C ASN A 2 19.38 -39.57 32.18
N THR A 3 19.24 -39.87 30.89
CA THR A 3 18.84 -38.94 29.84
C THR A 3 17.35 -38.64 30.02
N THR A 4 17.03 -37.46 30.54
CA THR A 4 15.65 -36.97 30.56
C THR A 4 15.31 -36.47 29.16
N THR A 5 14.57 -37.29 28.40
CA THR A 5 13.83 -36.84 27.22
C THR A 5 12.78 -35.83 27.66
N ASN A 6 12.96 -34.56 27.29
CA ASN A 6 11.90 -33.56 27.36
C ASN A 6 10.83 -33.92 26.33
N THR A 7 9.80 -34.62 26.79
CA THR A 7 8.59 -34.85 26.01
C THR A 7 7.78 -33.55 26.00
N THR A 8 7.72 -32.86 24.86
CA THR A 8 6.87 -31.70 24.65
C THR A 8 5.41 -32.10 24.90
N ALA A 9 4.73 -31.42 25.84
CA ALA A 9 3.33 -31.68 26.14
C ALA A 9 2.45 -31.46 24.89
N PRO A 10 1.35 -32.22 24.70
CA PRO A 10 0.45 -32.02 23.57
C PRO A 10 -0.21 -30.64 23.65
N VAL A 11 -0.16 -29.91 22.54
CA VAL A 11 -0.72 -28.55 22.39
C VAL A 11 -2.23 -28.58 22.60
N THR A 12 -2.72 -27.71 23.47
CA THR A 12 -4.16 -27.67 23.81
C THR A 12 -4.96 -26.85 22.79
N VAL A 13 -6.27 -27.06 22.74
CA VAL A 13 -7.20 -26.24 21.91
C VAL A 13 -7.11 -24.76 22.31
N ALA A 14 -6.84 -24.46 23.59
CA ALA A 14 -6.67 -23.11 24.08
C ALA A 14 -5.40 -22.42 23.54
N ASP A 15 -4.33 -23.19 23.29
CA ASP A 15 -3.09 -22.67 22.70
C ASP A 15 -3.28 -22.33 21.22
N ARG A 16 -4.10 -23.11 20.48
CA ARG A 16 -4.48 -22.78 19.09
C ARG A 16 -5.29 -21.49 18.98
N ALA A 17 -6.10 -21.17 19.99
CA ALA A 17 -6.89 -19.93 20.02
C ALA A 17 -6.04 -18.67 20.23
N ARG A 18 -4.81 -18.82 20.76
CA ARG A 18 -3.85 -17.73 21.00
C ARG A 18 -2.75 -17.63 19.94
N SER A 19 -2.71 -18.56 18.99
CA SER A 19 -1.72 -18.61 17.92
C SER A 19 -1.72 -17.34 17.05
N VAL A 20 -0.52 -16.82 16.74
CA VAL A 20 -0.35 -15.86 15.64
C VAL A 20 -0.36 -16.65 14.34
N ARG A 21 -1.00 -16.10 13.31
CA ARG A 21 -1.18 -16.79 12.02
C ARG A 21 -0.68 -15.91 10.87
N ALA A 22 0.03 -16.53 9.93
CA ALA A 22 0.30 -15.98 8.62
C ALA A 22 -0.43 -16.77 7.55
N GLY A 23 -1.23 -16.08 6.73
CA GLY A 23 -1.85 -16.66 5.54
C GLY A 23 -0.86 -16.68 4.38
N LEU A 24 -0.93 -17.69 3.53
CA LEU A 24 -0.12 -17.81 2.33
C LEU A 24 -1.03 -17.89 1.12
N PHE A 25 -0.73 -17.05 0.14
CA PHE A 25 -1.57 -16.83 -1.03
C PHE A 25 -0.76 -16.84 -2.33
N LEU A 26 -1.48 -16.92 -3.44
CA LEU A 26 -1.01 -16.54 -4.77
C LEU A 26 -1.80 -15.34 -5.25
N GLY A 27 -1.10 -14.32 -5.75
CA GLY A 27 -1.71 -13.05 -6.15
C GLY A 27 -2.21 -12.21 -4.96
N ARG A 28 -2.71 -11.01 -5.26
CA ARG A 28 -3.23 -10.05 -4.27
C ARG A 28 -4.70 -9.72 -4.54
N GLY A 29 -5.41 -9.24 -3.52
CA GLY A 29 -6.78 -8.73 -3.65
C GLY A 29 -7.81 -9.84 -3.86
N ASP A 30 -8.95 -9.48 -4.48
CA ASP A 30 -10.13 -10.35 -4.62
C ASP A 30 -9.88 -11.63 -5.43
N THR A 31 -8.81 -11.64 -6.23
CA THR A 31 -8.38 -12.78 -7.05
C THR A 31 -7.30 -13.64 -6.38
N SER A 32 -6.92 -13.32 -5.14
CA SER A 32 -5.93 -14.10 -4.41
C SER A 32 -6.42 -15.53 -4.17
N THR A 33 -5.52 -16.50 -4.31
CA THR A 33 -5.80 -17.91 -4.05
C THR A 33 -5.06 -18.35 -2.79
N PRO A 34 -5.75 -18.75 -1.71
CA PRO A 34 -5.10 -19.27 -0.52
C PRO A 34 -4.42 -20.61 -0.84
N ILE A 35 -3.20 -20.79 -0.35
CA ILE A 35 -2.45 -22.04 -0.50
C ILE A 35 -2.02 -22.65 0.83
N GLY A 36 -2.20 -21.93 1.94
CA GLY A 36 -1.86 -22.41 3.27
C GLY A 36 -1.99 -21.37 4.37
N LEU A 37 -1.89 -21.83 5.60
CA LEU A 37 -1.73 -21.00 6.79
C LEU A 37 -0.60 -21.56 7.65
N LEU A 38 0.27 -20.68 8.12
CA LEU A 38 1.25 -20.94 9.15
C LEU A 38 0.72 -20.42 10.48
N SER A 39 0.72 -21.26 11.50
CA SER A 39 0.43 -20.86 12.87
C SER A 39 1.70 -20.93 13.73
N THR A 40 1.71 -20.16 14.80
CA THR A 40 2.77 -20.20 15.80
C THR A 40 2.19 -20.45 17.18
N TYR A 41 2.89 -21.21 18.01
CA TYR A 41 2.48 -21.41 19.39
C TYR A 41 2.69 -20.12 20.22
N PRO A 42 1.95 -19.93 21.33
CA PRO A 42 1.93 -18.66 22.09
C PRO A 42 3.29 -18.13 22.56
N ASP A 43 4.30 -19.00 22.67
CA ASP A 43 5.66 -18.67 23.15
C ASP A 43 6.72 -18.75 22.04
N THR A 44 6.30 -18.80 20.77
CA THR A 44 7.21 -18.85 19.62
C THR A 44 7.16 -17.55 18.82
N PRO A 45 8.29 -17.12 18.21
CA PRO A 45 8.31 -15.91 17.40
C PRO A 45 7.23 -15.95 16.31
N PRO A 46 6.62 -14.80 15.97
CA PRO A 46 5.63 -14.74 14.91
C PRO A 46 6.27 -15.15 13.57
N PRO A 47 5.47 -15.60 12.59
CA PRO A 47 5.98 -16.00 11.29
C PRO A 47 6.24 -14.75 10.43
N ASP A 48 7.02 -13.79 10.93
CA ASP A 48 7.46 -12.60 10.21
C ASP A 48 8.69 -12.89 9.32
N PRO A 49 9.01 -12.02 8.34
CA PRO A 49 10.05 -12.32 7.37
C PRO A 49 11.43 -12.55 8.01
N ALA A 50 11.75 -11.85 9.10
CA ALA A 50 13.01 -12.04 9.83
C ALA A 50 13.08 -13.43 10.46
N THR A 51 12.01 -13.86 11.12
CA THR A 51 11.89 -15.19 11.72
C THR A 51 11.93 -16.29 10.66
N VAL A 52 11.18 -16.13 9.56
CA VAL A 52 11.19 -17.07 8.44
C VAL A 52 12.59 -17.20 7.84
N ALA A 53 13.30 -16.07 7.66
CA ALA A 53 14.64 -16.05 7.09
C ALA A 53 15.73 -16.70 7.98
N THR A 54 15.43 -17.02 9.25
CA THR A 54 16.37 -17.76 10.13
C THR A 54 16.59 -19.20 9.68
N LEU A 55 15.62 -19.77 8.94
CA LEU A 55 15.70 -21.12 8.40
C LEU A 55 16.15 -21.08 6.93
N PRO A 56 17.10 -21.93 6.48
CA PRO A 56 17.51 -21.97 5.07
C PRO A 56 16.34 -22.19 4.10
N ILE A 57 15.40 -23.04 4.47
CA ILE A 57 14.18 -23.31 3.68
C ILE A 57 13.19 -22.13 3.72
N GLY A 58 13.22 -21.33 4.78
CA GLY A 58 12.46 -20.08 4.83
C GLY A 58 13.05 -19.01 3.93
N ARG A 59 14.39 -18.92 3.81
CA ARG A 59 15.01 -18.06 2.80
C ARG A 59 14.60 -18.45 1.39
N GLN A 60 14.58 -19.76 1.07
CA GLN A 60 14.11 -20.25 -0.23
C GLN A 60 12.66 -19.87 -0.50
N LEU A 61 11.78 -19.94 0.52
CA LEU A 61 10.41 -19.46 0.42
C LEU A 61 10.37 -17.97 0.07
N LEU A 62 11.11 -17.13 0.80
CA LEU A 62 11.09 -15.67 0.62
C LEU A 62 11.74 -15.19 -0.68
N THR A 63 12.64 -15.97 -1.28
CA THR A 63 13.33 -15.63 -2.53
C THR A 63 12.80 -16.41 -3.74
N ALA A 64 11.66 -17.07 -3.62
CA ALA A 64 11.06 -17.78 -4.74
C ALA A 64 10.75 -16.80 -5.89
N THR A 65 11.15 -17.16 -7.11
CA THR A 65 10.94 -16.34 -8.33
C THR A 65 9.89 -16.93 -9.26
N THR A 66 9.39 -18.13 -8.95
CA THR A 66 8.31 -18.79 -9.69
C THR A 66 7.25 -19.31 -8.72
N GLU A 67 6.00 -19.39 -9.18
CA GLU A 67 4.90 -19.95 -8.38
C GLU A 67 5.22 -21.39 -7.95
N ARG A 68 5.81 -22.17 -8.86
CA ARG A 68 6.21 -23.55 -8.61
C ARG A 68 7.20 -23.64 -7.45
N ASP A 69 8.24 -22.80 -7.46
CA ASP A 69 9.25 -22.79 -6.41
C ASP A 69 8.67 -22.29 -5.10
N TYR A 70 7.80 -21.29 -5.13
CA TYR A 70 7.10 -20.79 -3.94
C TYR A 70 6.25 -21.87 -3.27
N ARG A 71 5.45 -22.61 -4.05
CA ARG A 71 4.65 -23.75 -3.53
C ARG A 71 5.54 -24.85 -2.95
N ALA A 72 6.60 -25.25 -3.68
CA ALA A 72 7.51 -26.30 -3.23
C ALA A 72 8.25 -25.89 -1.95
N ALA A 73 8.75 -24.65 -1.89
CA ALA A 73 9.41 -24.10 -0.72
C ALA A 73 8.45 -23.98 0.46
N PHE A 74 7.18 -23.62 0.23
CA PHE A 74 6.18 -23.58 1.31
C PHE A 74 5.95 -24.97 1.91
N VAL A 75 5.75 -26.00 1.11
CA VAL A 75 5.57 -27.39 1.61
C VAL A 75 6.73 -27.80 2.50
N ALA A 76 7.96 -27.60 2.01
CA ALA A 76 9.17 -27.94 2.75
C ALA A 76 9.35 -27.07 4.01
N PHE A 77 9.03 -25.78 3.93
CA PHE A 77 9.07 -24.87 5.06
C PHE A 77 8.06 -25.23 6.14
N ALA A 78 6.82 -25.55 5.77
CA ALA A 78 5.77 -25.97 6.71
C ALA A 78 6.18 -27.23 7.49
N ALA A 79 6.79 -28.21 6.81
CA ALA A 79 7.32 -29.40 7.45
C ALA A 79 8.46 -29.06 8.45
N ALA A 80 9.39 -28.19 8.05
CA ALA A 80 10.49 -27.75 8.91
C ALA A 80 10.01 -26.91 10.09
N TRP A 81 9.03 -26.03 9.88
CA TRP A 81 8.40 -25.18 10.89
C TRP A 81 7.79 -26.02 12.01
N ARG A 82 7.03 -27.07 11.62
CA ARG A 82 6.43 -28.03 12.54
C ARG A 82 7.48 -28.88 13.25
N ALA A 83 8.46 -29.43 12.51
CA ALA A 83 9.53 -30.22 13.10
C ALA A 83 10.40 -29.42 14.09
N GLY A 84 10.56 -28.11 13.84
CA GLY A 84 11.23 -27.18 14.74
C GLY A 84 10.42 -26.76 15.96
N GLY A 85 9.15 -27.18 16.06
CA GLY A 85 8.28 -26.85 17.18
C GLY A 85 7.78 -25.39 17.19
N PHE A 86 7.88 -24.67 16.06
CA PHE A 86 7.41 -23.29 15.97
C PHE A 86 5.88 -23.20 15.90
N GLY A 87 5.23 -24.19 15.31
CA GLY A 87 3.79 -24.25 15.19
C GLY A 87 3.36 -25.20 14.08
N ASP A 88 2.08 -25.15 13.72
CA ASP A 88 1.52 -26.04 12.71
C ASP A 88 1.18 -25.28 11.41
N SER A 89 1.17 -26.01 10.30
CA SER A 89 0.54 -25.57 9.06
C SER A 89 -0.87 -26.14 8.96
N HIS A 90 -1.85 -25.32 8.61
CA HIS A 90 -3.25 -25.74 8.47
C HIS A 90 -3.86 -25.24 7.16
N CYS A 91 -4.76 -26.03 6.59
CA CYS A 91 -5.87 -25.54 5.78
C CYS A 91 -7.10 -25.60 6.70
N ASP A 92 -7.96 -24.60 6.75
CA ASP A 92 -9.04 -24.61 7.74
C ASP A 92 -10.07 -25.73 7.50
N HIS A 93 -10.59 -26.27 8.59
CA HIS A 93 -11.76 -27.15 8.77
C HIS A 93 -11.89 -28.54 8.12
N THR A 94 -10.98 -29.03 7.27
CA THR A 94 -11.10 -30.42 6.75
C THR A 94 -10.13 -31.37 7.45
N ASP A 95 -10.67 -32.45 8.04
CA ASP A 95 -9.93 -33.62 8.52
C ASP A 95 -10.23 -34.80 7.57
N PRO A 96 -9.23 -35.43 6.91
CA PRO A 96 -7.79 -35.14 7.02
C PRO A 96 -7.39 -33.81 6.38
N LEU A 97 -6.37 -33.19 6.97
CA LEU A 97 -5.75 -31.97 6.47
C LEU A 97 -5.28 -32.18 5.02
N PRO A 98 -5.64 -31.31 4.06
CA PRO A 98 -5.10 -31.35 2.71
C PRO A 98 -3.58 -31.15 2.74
N ASP A 99 -2.90 -31.65 1.71
CA ASP A 99 -1.48 -31.37 1.53
C ASP A 99 -1.24 -29.85 1.47
N PRO A 100 -0.21 -29.33 2.16
CA PRO A 100 0.17 -27.93 2.05
C PRO A 100 0.32 -27.54 0.56
N GLY A 101 -0.27 -26.41 0.15
CA GLY A 101 -0.27 -25.97 -1.25
C GLY A 101 -1.52 -26.34 -2.05
N THR A 102 -2.48 -27.07 -1.47
CA THR A 102 -3.75 -27.43 -2.12
C THR A 102 -4.99 -27.02 -1.34
N CYS A 103 -4.85 -26.09 -0.38
CA CYS A 103 -5.97 -25.68 0.46
C CYS A 103 -7.16 -25.19 -0.38
N PRO A 104 -8.37 -25.76 -0.22
CA PRO A 104 -9.55 -25.17 -0.82
C PRO A 104 -9.79 -23.78 -0.23
N PRO A 105 -10.31 -22.81 -1.01
CA PRO A 105 -10.67 -21.51 -0.46
C PRO A 105 -11.66 -21.71 0.69
N PRO A 106 -11.45 -21.06 1.85
CA PRO A 106 -12.45 -21.10 2.90
C PRO A 106 -13.75 -20.55 2.32
N TYR A 107 -14.86 -21.21 2.64
CA TYR A 107 -16.19 -20.72 2.27
C TYR A 107 -16.35 -19.26 2.74
N GLY A 108 -16.36 -18.33 1.79
CA GLY A 108 -17.02 -17.04 1.96
C GLY A 108 -16.18 -15.82 2.33
N ASP A 109 -14.85 -15.88 2.46
CA ASP A 109 -14.02 -14.68 2.65
C ASP A 109 -12.65 -14.80 1.95
N ASN A 110 -12.63 -14.43 0.67
CA ASN A 110 -11.42 -14.18 -0.10
C ASN A 110 -10.82 -12.82 0.31
N THR A 111 -10.28 -12.69 1.51
CA THR A 111 -9.54 -11.46 1.81
C THR A 111 -8.33 -11.70 2.68
N ASP A 112 -7.28 -10.99 2.31
CA ASP A 112 -6.08 -10.62 3.07
C ASP A 112 -6.37 -10.11 4.52
N HIS A 113 -7.63 -10.13 4.98
CA HIS A 113 -8.11 -9.73 6.28
C HIS A 113 -8.09 -10.84 7.34
N TRP A 114 -8.01 -12.12 6.96
CA TRP A 114 -8.08 -13.23 7.92
C TRP A 114 -6.77 -13.44 8.70
N ALA A 115 -5.64 -13.19 8.05
CA ALA A 115 -4.35 -13.28 8.69
C ALA A 115 -3.86 -11.87 9.04
N ARG A 116 -3.62 -11.62 10.32
CA ARG A 116 -3.02 -10.34 10.77
C ARG A 116 -1.73 -10.04 10.01
N THR A 117 -1.04 -11.06 9.49
CA THR A 117 0.12 -10.96 8.61
C THR A 117 -0.05 -11.97 7.47
N ALA A 118 0.50 -11.73 6.28
CA ALA A 118 0.40 -12.69 5.17
C ALA A 118 1.63 -12.69 4.26
N TYR A 119 1.80 -13.76 3.50
CA TYR A 119 2.72 -13.85 2.37
C TYR A 119 1.95 -14.13 1.09
N THR A 120 2.39 -13.54 -0.01
CA THR A 120 1.87 -13.89 -1.32
C THR A 120 2.98 -13.95 -2.35
N PHE A 121 2.85 -14.84 -3.33
CA PHE A 121 3.64 -14.80 -4.54
C PHE A 121 2.86 -14.06 -5.63
N ASP A 122 3.41 -12.95 -6.10
CA ASP A 122 2.81 -12.10 -7.13
C ASP A 122 3.93 -11.48 -7.98
N ASP A 123 3.70 -11.38 -9.30
CA ASP A 123 4.62 -10.77 -10.27
C ASP A 123 6.10 -11.19 -10.09
N GLY A 124 6.35 -12.50 -9.97
CA GLY A 124 7.71 -13.06 -9.92
C GLY A 124 8.44 -12.89 -8.59
N GLN A 125 7.77 -12.44 -7.53
CA GLN A 125 8.39 -12.22 -6.22
C GLN A 125 7.44 -12.58 -5.06
N VAL A 126 8.02 -12.78 -3.87
CA VAL A 126 7.26 -12.94 -2.63
C VAL A 126 7.12 -11.61 -1.92
N LEU A 127 5.89 -11.28 -1.55
CA LEU A 127 5.53 -10.09 -0.80
C LEU A 127 5.05 -10.47 0.60
N TYR A 128 5.27 -9.57 1.55
CA TYR A 128 4.78 -9.69 2.93
C TYR A 128 3.77 -8.61 3.27
N TYR A 129 2.58 -9.00 3.71
CA TYR A 129 1.59 -8.09 4.25
C TYR A 129 1.89 -7.79 5.71
N ARG A 130 2.26 -6.54 5.97
CA ARG A 130 2.47 -6.01 7.31
C ARG A 130 1.21 -5.27 7.76
N PRO A 131 0.53 -5.70 8.83
CA PRO A 131 -0.63 -4.98 9.35
C PRO A 131 -0.21 -3.63 9.91
N HIS A 132 -1.07 -2.64 9.73
CA HIS A 132 -0.97 -1.39 10.47
C HIS A 132 -1.33 -1.64 11.95
N PRO A 133 -0.65 -1.01 12.92
CA PRO A 133 -0.98 -1.17 14.35
C PRO A 133 -2.43 -0.81 14.68
N ASP A 134 -2.95 0.23 14.04
CA ASP A 134 -4.39 0.53 13.99
C ASP A 134 -5.06 -0.33 12.92
N ARG A 135 -5.85 -1.31 13.35
CA ARG A 135 -6.58 -2.24 12.48
C ARG A 135 -7.55 -1.56 11.53
N ARG A 136 -8.03 -0.35 11.85
CA ARG A 136 -8.94 0.41 10.98
C ARG A 136 -8.25 0.89 9.71
N ARG A 137 -6.92 0.98 9.72
CA ARG A 137 -6.10 1.40 8.59
C ARG A 137 -5.58 0.24 7.74
N GLY A 138 -6.02 -0.99 8.02
CA GLY A 138 -5.59 -2.17 7.27
C GLY A 138 -4.11 -2.49 7.45
N GLY A 139 -3.36 -2.57 6.36
CA GLY A 139 -1.96 -2.97 6.30
C GLY A 139 -1.41 -2.79 4.89
N GLN A 140 -0.14 -3.13 4.70
CA GLN A 140 0.59 -2.85 3.48
C GLN A 140 1.45 -4.03 3.04
N TRP A 141 1.38 -4.36 1.75
CA TRP A 141 2.30 -5.30 1.12
C TRP A 141 3.70 -4.68 1.01
N HIS A 142 4.72 -5.47 1.31
CA HIS A 142 6.12 -5.09 1.23
C HIS A 142 6.89 -6.10 0.38
N THR A 143 7.78 -5.60 -0.48
CA THR A 143 8.86 -6.39 -1.08
C THR A 143 9.85 -6.74 0.02
N ILE A 144 10.31 -7.99 0.00
CA ILE A 144 11.24 -8.56 0.98
C ILE A 144 12.62 -8.61 0.35
N THR A 145 13.59 -7.90 0.93
CA THR A 145 15.00 -7.98 0.53
C THR A 145 15.79 -8.69 1.61
N LEU A 146 16.43 -9.80 1.28
CA LEU A 146 17.36 -10.47 2.17
C LEU A 146 18.76 -9.90 1.91
N THR A 147 19.39 -9.36 2.94
CA THR A 147 20.79 -8.94 2.89
C THR A 147 21.70 -10.06 3.41
N ASP A 148 22.98 -10.01 3.05
CA ASP A 148 23.94 -11.08 3.36
C ASP A 148 24.41 -11.08 4.83
N SER A 149 24.01 -10.09 5.62
CA SER A 149 24.39 -9.97 7.03
C SER A 149 23.54 -10.85 7.96
N GLY A 150 23.59 -12.17 7.76
CA GLY A 150 23.05 -13.17 8.69
C GLY A 150 21.53 -13.14 8.92
N ALA A 151 21.07 -13.85 9.96
CA ALA A 151 19.66 -14.16 10.23
C ALA A 151 18.75 -12.95 10.57
N SER A 152 19.28 -11.72 10.62
CA SER A 152 18.56 -10.51 11.04
C SER A 152 18.41 -9.46 9.93
N ALA A 153 18.67 -9.84 8.69
CA ALA A 153 18.97 -8.90 7.63
C ALA A 153 17.84 -8.81 6.60
N VAL A 154 16.60 -8.62 7.07
CA VAL A 154 15.43 -8.46 6.19
C VAL A 154 15.03 -7.00 6.12
N GLU A 155 15.06 -6.45 4.92
CA GLU A 155 14.53 -5.13 4.62
C GLU A 155 13.16 -5.25 3.95
N LEU A 156 12.21 -4.44 4.41
CA LEU A 156 10.85 -4.40 3.89
C LEU A 156 10.60 -3.05 3.22
N THR A 157 10.30 -3.07 1.92
CA THR A 157 9.96 -1.85 1.16
C THR A 157 8.50 -1.93 0.70
N PRO A 158 7.67 -0.89 0.90
CA PRO A 158 6.30 -0.85 0.40
C PRO A 158 6.12 -1.27 -1.06
N ALA A 159 5.29 -2.28 -1.32
CA ALA A 159 4.99 -2.86 -2.64
C ALA A 159 3.59 -2.52 -3.18
N SER A 160 2.73 -1.86 -2.38
CA SER A 160 1.35 -1.53 -2.78
C SER A 160 1.18 -0.13 -3.39
N ARG A 161 2.27 0.62 -3.62
CA ARG A 161 2.16 1.94 -4.26
C ARG A 161 1.74 1.78 -5.71
N ARG A 162 0.57 2.31 -6.05
CA ARG A 162 0.14 2.50 -7.44
C ARG A 162 0.77 3.78 -7.94
N TYR A 163 1.62 3.67 -8.95
CA TYR A 163 2.24 4.81 -9.59
C TYR A 163 1.36 5.25 -10.76
N GLY A 164 1.09 6.55 -10.84
CA GLY A 164 0.47 7.12 -12.03
C GLY A 164 1.33 6.90 -13.28
N GLU A 165 0.69 6.86 -14.45
CA GLU A 165 1.32 6.56 -15.74
C GLU A 165 2.55 7.45 -16.06
N SER A 166 2.46 8.75 -15.79
CA SER A 166 3.52 9.76 -15.96
C SER A 166 4.40 9.93 -14.71
N TYR A 167 4.27 9.06 -13.71
CA TYR A 167 5.08 9.14 -12.48
C TYR A 167 6.57 9.05 -12.78
N ARG A 168 7.00 8.16 -13.69
CA ARG A 168 8.42 7.96 -14.00
C ARG A 168 9.10 9.24 -14.49
N ASP A 169 8.39 10.04 -15.28
CA ASP A 169 8.90 11.29 -15.85
C ASP A 169 8.93 12.42 -14.83
N THR A 170 8.10 12.32 -13.79
CA THR A 170 7.93 13.37 -12.78
C THR A 170 8.53 13.01 -11.43
N ALA A 171 9.00 11.77 -11.21
CA ALA A 171 9.42 11.25 -9.91
C ALA A 171 10.56 12.06 -9.27
N GLY A 172 11.45 12.62 -10.10
CA GLY A 172 12.56 13.46 -9.66
C GLY A 172 12.22 14.93 -9.44
N LEU A 173 11.00 15.38 -9.77
CA LEU A 173 10.61 16.77 -9.57
C LEU A 173 10.34 17.04 -8.08
N ASP A 174 10.88 18.14 -7.58
CA ASP A 174 10.39 18.72 -6.34
C ASP A 174 8.94 19.18 -6.49
N LEU A 175 8.31 19.52 -5.37
CA LEU A 175 6.88 19.80 -5.34
C LEU A 175 6.50 21.08 -6.12
N ALA A 176 7.41 22.06 -6.23
CA ALA A 176 7.16 23.29 -7.00
C ALA A 176 7.25 23.04 -8.51
N ASN A 177 8.28 22.32 -8.95
CA ASN A 177 8.44 21.89 -10.33
C ASN A 177 7.32 20.94 -10.77
N LEU A 178 6.88 20.06 -9.87
CA LEU A 178 5.71 19.21 -10.10
C LEU A 178 4.43 20.05 -10.27
N ALA A 179 4.19 21.03 -9.40
CA ALA A 179 3.04 21.93 -9.54
C ALA A 179 3.04 22.70 -10.87
N ALA A 180 4.20 23.18 -11.32
CA ALA A 180 4.34 23.81 -12.64
C ALA A 180 4.01 22.85 -13.79
N TRP A 181 4.50 21.60 -13.72
CA TRP A 181 4.18 20.56 -14.69
C TRP A 181 2.67 20.27 -14.75
N ILE A 182 2.02 20.10 -13.59
CA ILE A 182 0.57 19.89 -13.47
C ILE A 182 -0.19 21.00 -14.18
N MET A 183 0.14 22.26 -13.88
CA MET A 183 -0.50 23.41 -14.53
C MET A 183 -0.29 23.41 -16.06
N GLY A 184 0.91 23.05 -16.53
CA GLY A 184 1.21 22.92 -17.96
C GLY A 184 0.33 21.87 -18.63
N THR A 185 0.24 20.67 -18.03
CA THR A 185 -0.58 19.56 -18.54
C THR A 185 -2.07 19.92 -18.56
N LEU A 186 -2.57 20.56 -17.51
CA LEU A 186 -3.97 21.03 -17.45
C LEU A 186 -4.28 22.09 -18.51
N THR A 187 -3.33 23.00 -18.77
CA THR A 187 -3.50 24.06 -19.78
C THR A 187 -3.51 23.50 -21.21
N GLY A 188 -2.72 22.45 -21.47
CA GLY A 188 -2.63 21.82 -22.79
C GLY A 188 -3.89 21.04 -23.22
N ALA A 189 -4.76 20.67 -22.27
CA ALA A 189 -5.87 19.74 -22.47
C ALA A 189 -7.24 20.37 -22.77
N ALA A 190 -7.28 21.59 -23.34
CA ALA A 190 -8.46 22.20 -23.96
C ALA A 190 -9.61 22.72 -23.04
N MET A 191 -9.38 22.92 -21.74
CA MET A 191 -10.31 23.69 -20.88
C MET A 191 -10.18 25.20 -21.15
N ALA A 192 -10.78 25.67 -22.25
CA ALA A 192 -10.70 27.07 -22.68
C ALA A 192 -11.17 28.05 -21.59
N GLY A 193 -10.36 29.06 -21.29
CA GLY A 193 -10.69 30.13 -20.34
C GLY A 193 -10.30 29.85 -18.88
N VAL A 194 -9.94 28.62 -18.53
CA VAL A 194 -9.41 28.32 -17.18
C VAL A 194 -7.93 28.65 -17.13
N ARG A 195 -7.53 29.38 -16.09
CA ARG A 195 -6.13 29.69 -15.82
C ARG A 195 -5.76 29.14 -14.44
N TYR A 196 -4.51 28.73 -14.29
CA TYR A 196 -4.04 28.04 -13.10
C TYR A 196 -2.98 28.83 -12.36
N ALA A 197 -2.98 28.76 -11.04
CA ALA A 197 -1.84 29.10 -10.19
C ALA A 197 -1.69 28.02 -9.10
N ALA A 198 -0.53 27.91 -8.47
CA ALA A 198 -0.32 26.96 -7.40
C ALA A 198 0.34 27.58 -6.16
N ALA A 199 -0.07 27.12 -4.99
CA ALA A 199 0.68 27.27 -3.76
C ALA A 199 1.12 25.88 -3.28
N VAL A 200 2.38 25.78 -2.86
CA VAL A 200 3.03 24.52 -2.53
C VAL A 200 3.52 24.58 -1.11
N ASN A 201 3.15 23.58 -0.29
CA ASN A 201 3.64 23.39 1.07
C ASN A 201 4.53 22.15 1.13
N PRO A 202 5.86 22.29 1.02
CA PRO A 202 6.78 21.15 1.04
C PRO A 202 6.77 20.40 2.36
N ALA A 203 6.53 21.07 3.49
CA ALA A 203 6.54 20.47 4.82
C ALA A 203 5.41 19.46 5.03
N ARG A 204 4.33 19.57 4.24
CA ARG A 204 3.16 18.67 4.29
C ARG A 204 2.92 17.91 3.00
N ALA A 205 3.79 18.08 2.00
CA ALA A 205 3.57 17.58 0.65
C ALA A 205 2.20 17.99 0.08
N GLU A 206 1.78 19.25 0.24
CA GLU A 206 0.49 19.74 -0.28
C GLU A 206 0.68 20.69 -1.46
N ILE A 207 -0.19 20.58 -2.46
CA ILE A 207 -0.34 21.53 -3.58
C ILE A 207 -1.77 22.05 -3.55
N LYS A 208 -1.94 23.34 -3.25
CA LYS A 208 -3.20 24.06 -3.47
C LYS A 208 -3.21 24.63 -4.87
N LEU A 209 -4.11 24.14 -5.71
CA LEU A 209 -4.25 24.55 -7.10
C LEU A 209 -5.40 25.55 -7.21
N TYR A 210 -5.13 26.76 -7.70
CA TYR A 210 -6.12 27.80 -7.91
C TYR A 210 -6.63 27.78 -9.35
N LEU A 211 -7.94 27.66 -9.53
CA LEU A 211 -8.61 27.62 -10.82
C LEU A 211 -9.35 28.94 -11.03
N TYR A 212 -8.84 29.76 -11.94
CA TYR A 212 -9.41 31.05 -12.33
C TYR A 212 -10.32 30.92 -13.55
N GLY A 213 -11.32 31.78 -13.68
CA GLY A 213 -12.18 31.88 -14.87
C GLY A 213 -13.38 30.93 -14.88
N LEU A 214 -13.48 30.01 -13.92
CA LEU A 214 -14.67 29.15 -13.76
C LEU A 214 -15.89 29.90 -13.24
N ASP A 215 -15.68 31.01 -12.52
CA ASP A 215 -16.75 31.85 -11.98
C ASP A 215 -17.13 33.04 -12.89
N ASP A 216 -16.25 33.38 -13.83
CA ASP A 216 -16.35 34.59 -14.67
C ASP A 216 -17.24 34.40 -15.92
N THR A 217 -17.82 33.22 -16.14
CA THR A 217 -18.51 32.92 -17.41
C THR A 217 -20.03 33.06 -17.26
N PRO A 218 -20.71 33.89 -18.09
CA PRO A 218 -22.17 33.96 -18.08
C PRO A 218 -22.78 32.62 -18.51
N GLY A 219 -23.78 32.18 -17.75
CA GLY A 219 -24.53 30.95 -17.96
C GLY A 219 -25.54 30.75 -16.84
N ASP A 220 -26.63 30.08 -17.13
CA ASP A 220 -27.56 29.52 -16.15
C ASP A 220 -26.85 28.54 -15.21
N GLY A 221 -27.36 28.38 -13.99
CA GLY A 221 -26.67 27.68 -12.89
C GLY A 221 -26.22 26.25 -13.21
N ASP A 222 -26.93 25.55 -14.09
CA ASP A 222 -26.63 24.18 -14.51
C ASP A 222 -25.40 24.10 -15.43
N ASP A 223 -25.19 25.09 -16.29
CA ASP A 223 -24.01 25.18 -17.18
C ASP A 223 -22.73 25.49 -16.39
N ARG A 224 -22.86 26.26 -15.30
CA ARG A 224 -21.74 26.52 -14.38
C ARG A 224 -21.37 25.27 -13.59
N ALA A 225 -22.35 24.59 -12.99
CA ALA A 225 -22.12 23.38 -12.21
C ALA A 225 -21.48 22.26 -13.05
N THR A 226 -21.92 22.11 -14.29
CA THR A 226 -21.37 21.13 -15.23
C THR A 226 -19.92 21.43 -15.59
N ARG A 227 -19.59 22.70 -15.88
CA ARG A 227 -18.21 23.13 -16.17
C ARG A 227 -17.28 22.96 -14.98
N VAL A 228 -17.73 23.30 -13.77
CA VAL A 228 -16.97 23.09 -12.54
C VAL A 228 -16.67 21.62 -12.31
N ARG A 229 -17.67 20.75 -12.48
CA ARG A 229 -17.47 19.30 -12.34
C ARG A 229 -16.45 18.77 -13.35
N ALA A 230 -16.60 19.14 -14.63
CA ALA A 230 -15.64 18.75 -15.67
C ALA A 230 -14.21 19.22 -15.38
N ALA A 231 -14.05 20.45 -14.85
CA ALA A 231 -12.74 20.96 -14.45
C ALA A 231 -12.11 20.15 -13.31
N LEU A 232 -12.89 19.82 -12.27
CA LEU A 232 -12.42 19.06 -11.12
C LEU A 232 -12.13 17.59 -11.48
N ASP A 233 -12.97 16.99 -12.32
CA ASP A 233 -12.73 15.63 -12.84
C ASP A 233 -11.43 15.60 -13.65
N HIS A 234 -11.22 16.59 -14.52
CA HIS A 234 -9.99 16.70 -15.31
C HIS A 234 -8.75 16.88 -14.42
N VAL A 235 -8.82 17.74 -13.41
CA VAL A 235 -7.75 17.91 -12.41
C VAL A 235 -7.46 16.59 -11.68
N THR A 236 -8.50 15.86 -11.30
CA THR A 236 -8.38 14.56 -10.63
C THR A 236 -7.70 13.53 -11.53
N THR A 237 -8.10 13.47 -12.81
CA THR A 237 -7.46 12.60 -13.80
C THR A 237 -5.98 12.95 -13.96
N VAL A 238 -5.64 14.20 -14.27
CA VAL A 238 -4.24 14.59 -14.48
C VAL A 238 -3.40 14.29 -13.24
N THR A 239 -3.93 14.54 -12.03
CA THR A 239 -3.21 14.26 -10.77
C THR A 239 -3.02 12.79 -10.45
N ALA A 240 -3.98 11.94 -10.75
CA ALA A 240 -3.81 10.49 -10.64
C ALA A 240 -2.65 9.96 -11.52
N HIS A 241 -2.37 10.59 -12.66
CA HIS A 241 -1.33 10.12 -13.60
C HIS A 241 0.12 10.40 -13.14
N HIS A 242 0.38 11.23 -12.12
CA HIS A 242 1.76 11.50 -11.66
C HIS A 242 1.92 11.47 -10.13
N ASN A 243 0.83 11.25 -9.41
CA ASN A 243 0.89 10.88 -8.00
C ASN A 243 1.25 9.39 -7.88
N TRP A 244 1.73 8.99 -6.72
CA TRP A 244 1.59 7.60 -6.30
C TRP A 244 0.60 7.57 -5.13
N THR A 245 -0.20 6.53 -5.06
CA THR A 245 -1.16 6.33 -3.98
C THR A 245 -1.01 4.95 -3.39
N ASN A 246 -1.28 4.84 -2.10
CA ASN A 246 -1.47 3.58 -1.43
C ASN A 246 -2.98 3.29 -1.37
N PRO A 247 -3.48 2.23 -2.05
CA PRO A 247 -4.90 1.91 -2.05
C PRO A 247 -5.44 1.45 -0.68
N HIS A 248 -4.56 1.29 0.32
CA HIS A 248 -4.91 0.90 1.68
C HIS A 248 -4.66 2.02 2.71
N ASP A 249 -4.05 3.13 2.31
CA ASP A 249 -3.92 4.34 3.13
C ASP A 249 -4.06 5.56 2.23
N ASP A 250 -5.27 6.14 2.21
CA ASP A 250 -5.58 7.33 1.40
C ASP A 250 -4.71 8.55 1.77
N CYS A 251 -4.03 8.53 2.92
CA CYS A 251 -3.08 9.56 3.33
C CYS A 251 -1.63 9.28 2.86
N ASP A 252 -1.31 8.05 2.44
CA ASP A 252 0.00 7.65 1.93
C ASP A 252 0.01 7.88 0.40
N HIS A 253 0.28 9.13 0.04
CA HIS A 253 0.44 9.58 -1.34
C HIS A 253 1.64 10.53 -1.46
N ARG A 254 2.14 10.75 -2.68
CA ARG A 254 3.30 11.64 -2.91
C ARG A 254 3.02 13.07 -2.49
N PHE A 255 1.83 13.54 -2.82
CA PHE A 255 1.34 14.87 -2.47
C PHE A 255 -0.18 14.90 -2.42
N ARG A 256 -0.72 15.78 -1.59
CA ARG A 256 -2.15 16.09 -1.55
C ARG A 256 -2.45 17.25 -2.48
N LEU A 257 -3.38 17.07 -3.41
CA LEU A 257 -3.89 18.16 -4.22
C LEU A 257 -5.16 18.74 -3.60
N LEU A 258 -5.24 20.07 -3.54
CA LEU A 258 -6.40 20.81 -3.06
C LEU A 258 -6.83 21.80 -4.14
N PRO A 259 -7.78 21.46 -5.01
CA PRO A 259 -8.32 22.40 -5.98
C PRO A 259 -9.15 23.48 -5.27
N HIS A 260 -8.94 24.74 -5.64
CA HIS A 260 -9.63 25.91 -5.13
C HIS A 260 -10.16 26.72 -6.31
N ILE A 261 -11.48 26.83 -6.42
CA ILE A 261 -12.10 27.68 -7.44
C ILE A 261 -11.99 29.12 -6.95
N VAL A 262 -11.35 29.96 -7.74
CA VAL A 262 -11.15 31.37 -7.38
C VAL A 262 -12.43 32.14 -7.66
N SER A 263 -12.99 32.72 -6.61
CA SER A 263 -14.10 33.65 -6.65
C SER A 263 -13.62 35.10 -6.66
N GLU A 264 -14.54 36.04 -6.88
CA GLU A 264 -14.27 37.48 -6.77
C GLU A 264 -13.75 37.91 -5.39
N HIS A 265 -14.11 37.17 -4.33
CA HIS A 265 -13.69 37.45 -2.95
C HIS A 265 -12.24 37.03 -2.66
N ASP A 266 -11.70 36.07 -3.41
CA ASP A 266 -10.34 35.56 -3.23
C ASP A 266 -9.27 36.49 -3.84
N GLY A 267 -9.65 37.29 -4.84
CA GLY A 267 -8.73 38.08 -5.66
C GLY A 267 -7.76 39.00 -4.88
N PRO A 268 -8.20 39.77 -3.87
CA PRO A 268 -7.31 40.61 -3.08
C PRO A 268 -6.23 39.83 -2.31
N ASP A 269 -6.60 38.71 -1.69
CA ASP A 269 -5.68 37.88 -0.91
C ASP A 269 -4.64 37.19 -1.82
N LEU A 270 -5.12 36.59 -2.92
CA LEU A 270 -4.25 35.89 -3.86
C LEU A 270 -3.24 36.83 -4.52
N ARG A 271 -3.63 38.07 -4.84
CA ARG A 271 -2.70 39.08 -5.37
C ARG A 271 -1.63 39.46 -4.35
N THR A 272 -2.02 39.66 -3.09
CA THR A 272 -1.09 40.04 -2.01
C THR A 272 -0.04 38.95 -1.77
N HIS A 273 -0.40 37.68 -1.97
CA HIS A 273 0.50 36.54 -1.83
C HIS A 273 1.19 36.11 -3.14
N GLY A 274 1.09 36.91 -4.21
CA GLY A 274 1.76 36.63 -5.48
C GLY A 274 1.22 35.40 -6.24
N ARG A 275 -0.01 34.96 -5.95
CA ARG A 275 -0.64 33.74 -6.48
C ARG A 275 -1.43 33.97 -7.75
N GLY A 276 -0.99 34.89 -8.61
CA GLY A 276 -1.68 35.19 -9.88
C GLY A 276 -1.58 34.04 -10.90
N PRO A 277 -2.42 34.04 -11.95
CA PRO A 277 -2.34 33.05 -13.02
C PRO A 277 -0.91 32.84 -13.56
N GLY A 278 -0.51 31.58 -13.74
CA GLY A 278 0.82 31.18 -14.22
C GLY A 278 1.91 31.13 -13.14
N THR A 279 1.57 31.36 -11.88
CA THR A 279 2.56 31.39 -10.78
C THR A 279 2.55 30.10 -9.96
N VAL A 280 3.73 29.73 -9.46
CA VAL A 280 3.90 28.75 -8.39
C VAL A 280 4.53 29.48 -7.20
N THR A 281 3.86 29.42 -6.05
CA THR A 281 4.35 30.01 -4.80
C THR A 281 4.68 28.90 -3.81
N VAL A 282 5.81 29.02 -3.12
CA VAL A 282 6.20 28.08 -2.06
C VAL A 282 5.89 28.73 -0.72
N VAL A 283 5.03 28.11 0.08
CA VAL A 283 4.71 28.58 1.43
C VAL A 283 5.65 27.93 2.44
N THR A 284 6.06 28.73 3.43
CA THR A 284 6.92 28.29 4.53
C THR A 284 6.13 27.99 5.81
N ASP A 285 4.82 28.27 5.81
CA ASP A 285 3.94 28.01 6.94
C ASP A 285 3.66 26.49 7.08
N PRO A 286 3.89 25.88 8.25
CA PRO A 286 3.57 24.47 8.48
C PRO A 286 2.07 24.18 8.61
N ALA A 287 1.18 25.19 8.58
CA ALA A 287 -0.26 24.99 8.61
C ALA A 287 -0.77 24.26 7.34
N PRO A 288 -1.79 23.38 7.47
CA PRO A 288 -2.42 22.77 6.31
C PRO A 288 -3.19 23.81 5.49
N PHE A 289 -3.32 23.55 4.20
CA PHE A 289 -4.19 24.35 3.33
C PHE A 289 -5.69 24.12 3.51
N TRP A 290 -6.09 23.11 4.29
CA TRP A 290 -7.49 22.67 4.47
C TRP A 290 -8.17 23.17 5.75
N THR A 291 -7.59 24.15 6.43
CA THR A 291 -8.25 24.88 7.54
C THR A 291 -9.36 25.80 7.05
#